data_AF-A0A3N4RCI4-F1
#
_entry.id   AF-A0A3N4RCI4-F1
#
_cell.length_a   1.000
_cell.length_b   1.000
_cell.length_c   1.000
_cell.angle_alpha   90.00
_cell.angle_beta   90.00
_cell.angle_gamma   90.00
#
_symmetry.space_group_name_H-M   'P 1'
#
loop_
_entity.id
_entity.type
_entity.pdbx_description
1 polymer ?
#
loop_
_entity_poly.entity_id
_entity_poly.type
_entity_poly.pdbx_seq_one_letter_code
_entity_poly.pdbx_strand_id
1 'polypeptide(L)'
;MTTTALLVDAAVLGSTAAALLLAPRALRAPTADRAPTVDRASGPDRIPVPGRGVRPEILLAAVTGLLYLNQLLCSAYLVRVHGGDAGYVTRYLPSGWFAEPTGHPAIRALAAHLPAPRLFAPTVLRVQAFLELPFVLTAYATVLHRLSPALLRATLGSPALAAAAATSYTLVFGAVEWGLHNPWTVQDVTIRVLSALLTTPLLLRAARRAPGPERRTDTLGLLRFTAELWAVGTLVMVVYDTALLYNLRHLPARLPEAALALAVLTATTRDRRPPATRTGPGTTALATLLRRTLALFLVPALAVRYGLGFAHPRLAAAAALLTALAALHHPHPRRAARPLLLAAPAALTTAYLALHLHHDTYPETALLRAMAALPATATLLLALTDRPAPARRKPLG
;
A
#
# COMPACT_ATOMS: atom_id res chain seq x y z
N MET A 1 30.24 1.76 9.51
CA MET A 1 28.81 1.90 9.13
C MET A 1 28.63 3.27 8.51
N THR A 2 27.93 3.38 7.37
CA THR A 2 27.66 4.68 6.74
C THR A 2 26.59 5.43 7.53
N THR A 3 26.62 6.76 7.50
CA THR A 3 25.59 7.61 8.13
C THR A 3 24.19 7.26 7.64
N THR A 4 24.03 6.91 6.35
CA THR A 4 22.77 6.43 5.76
C THR A 4 22.23 5.18 6.46
N ALA A 5 23.07 4.16 6.70
CA ALA A 5 22.65 2.94 7.37
C ALA A 5 22.13 3.22 8.79
N LEU A 6 22.84 4.08 9.54
CA LEU A 6 22.42 4.48 10.89
C LEU A 6 21.07 5.22 10.89
N LEU A 7 20.86 6.12 9.93
CA LEU A 7 19.59 6.85 9.79
C LEU A 7 18.43 5.92 9.44
N VAL A 8 18.65 4.94 8.56
CA VAL A 8 17.65 3.92 8.21
C VAL A 8 17.34 3.03 9.42
N ASP A 9 18.35 2.57 10.17
CA ASP A 9 18.14 1.78 11.40
C ASP A 9 17.36 2.58 12.47
N ALA A 10 17.70 3.85 12.66
CA ALA A 10 16.97 4.75 13.55
C ALA A 10 15.51 4.93 13.10
N ALA A 11 15.26 5.06 11.79
CA ALA A 11 13.93 5.11 11.24
C ALA A 11 13.16 3.79 11.45
N VAL A 12 13.79 2.63 11.29
CA VAL A 12 13.19 1.31 11.58
C VAL A 12 12.73 1.23 13.05
N LEU A 13 13.62 1.57 13.98
CA LEU A 13 13.33 1.52 15.42
C LEU A 13 12.24 2.52 15.81
N GLY A 14 12.40 3.79 15.41
CA GLY A 14 11.47 4.87 15.74
C GLY A 14 10.07 4.65 15.14
N SER A 15 9.99 4.23 13.88
CA SER A 15 8.71 3.94 13.21
C SER A 15 7.99 2.73 13.80
N THR A 16 8.75 1.69 14.19
CA THR A 16 8.19 0.51 14.87
C THR A 16 7.65 0.87 16.25
N ALA A 17 8.40 1.62 17.04
CA ALA A 17 7.94 2.13 18.34
C ALA A 17 6.67 2.99 18.18
N ALA A 18 6.67 3.92 17.22
CA ALA A 18 5.50 4.75 16.91
C ALA A 18 4.28 3.90 16.53
N ALA A 19 4.45 2.88 15.68
CA ALA A 19 3.37 1.96 15.32
C ALA A 19 2.79 1.22 16.53
N LEU A 20 3.66 0.66 17.39
CA LEU A 20 3.23 -0.07 18.59
C LEU A 20 2.47 0.82 19.58
N LEU A 21 2.83 2.11 19.66
CA LEU A 21 2.17 3.08 20.54
C LEU A 21 0.86 3.63 19.96
N LEU A 22 0.83 3.93 18.65
CA LEU A 22 -0.25 4.67 18.02
C LEU A 22 -1.33 3.77 17.43
N ALA A 23 -0.97 2.64 16.80
CA ALA A 23 -1.93 1.78 16.11
C ALA A 23 -2.98 1.16 17.06
N PRO A 24 -2.63 0.65 18.26
CA PRO A 24 -3.64 0.12 19.18
C PRO A 24 -4.65 1.18 19.63
N ARG A 25 -4.22 2.43 19.81
CA ARG A 25 -5.11 3.55 20.20
C ARG A 25 -6.07 3.90 19.06
N ALA A 26 -5.55 4.00 17.84
CA ALA A 26 -6.32 4.26 16.65
C ALA A 26 -7.38 3.19 16.37
N LEU A 27 -7.04 1.91 16.56
CA LEU A 27 -7.97 0.79 16.39
C LEU A 27 -9.04 0.68 17.50
N ARG A 28 -8.80 1.27 18.67
CA ARG A 28 -9.78 1.33 19.78
C ARG A 28 -10.71 2.53 19.69
N ALA A 29 -10.26 3.60 19.03
CA ALA A 29 -11.07 4.80 18.90
C ALA A 29 -12.41 4.41 18.27
N PRO A 30 -13.55 4.79 18.87
CA PRO A 30 -14.84 4.56 18.23
C PRO A 30 -14.79 5.24 16.88
N THR A 31 -14.72 4.43 15.82
CA THR A 31 -14.99 4.91 14.48
C THR A 31 -16.36 5.56 14.57
N ALA A 32 -16.52 6.75 14.02
CA ALA A 32 -17.74 7.56 14.10
C ALA A 32 -18.95 6.91 13.38
N ASP A 33 -19.02 5.58 13.37
CA ASP A 33 -20.18 4.72 13.16
C ASP A 33 -20.93 4.47 14.49
N ARG A 34 -20.94 5.43 15.42
CA ARG A 34 -22.23 5.68 16.09
C ARG A 34 -23.13 6.07 14.94
N ALA A 35 -23.84 5.07 14.39
CA ALA A 35 -25.05 5.28 13.62
C ALA A 35 -25.73 6.46 14.33
N PRO A 36 -26.10 7.54 13.60
CA PRO A 36 -26.84 8.62 14.23
C PRO A 36 -27.88 7.92 15.07
N THR A 37 -27.81 8.11 16.40
CA THR A 37 -28.86 7.65 17.29
C THR A 37 -30.10 8.13 16.59
N VAL A 38 -30.87 7.18 16.05
CA VAL A 38 -32.12 7.47 15.39
C VAL A 38 -32.90 8.09 16.52
N ASP A 39 -32.86 9.42 16.60
CA ASP A 39 -33.81 10.18 17.35
C ASP A 39 -35.12 9.72 16.76
N ARG A 40 -35.79 8.82 17.49
CA ARG A 40 -37.11 8.27 17.15
C ARG A 40 -38.15 9.39 16.94
N ALA A 41 -37.78 10.65 17.18
CA ALA A 41 -38.54 11.85 16.89
C ALA A 41 -38.53 12.27 15.40
N SER A 42 -37.65 11.73 14.54
CA SER A 42 -37.62 12.06 13.11
C SER A 42 -38.27 10.94 12.30
N GLY A 43 -39.42 11.21 11.67
CA GLY A 43 -40.28 10.25 10.98
C GLY A 43 -39.63 9.37 9.89
N PRO A 44 -40.39 8.37 9.38
CA PRO A 44 -39.88 7.16 8.72
C PRO A 44 -39.15 7.32 7.36
N ASP A 45 -38.89 8.53 6.85
CA ASP A 45 -38.51 8.71 5.44
C ASP A 45 -37.15 9.36 5.15
N ARG A 46 -36.32 9.67 6.14
CA ARG A 46 -34.97 10.20 5.85
C ARG A 46 -33.96 9.08 5.59
N ILE A 47 -33.93 8.62 4.34
CA ILE A 47 -32.83 7.82 3.79
C ILE A 47 -31.52 8.60 4.04
N PRO A 48 -30.55 8.08 4.82
CA PRO A 48 -29.28 8.75 5.03
C PRO A 48 -28.58 8.93 3.69
N VAL A 49 -28.41 10.19 3.27
CA VAL A 49 -27.70 10.53 2.02
C VAL A 49 -26.25 10.06 2.17
N PRO A 50 -25.75 9.15 1.31
CA PRO A 50 -24.37 8.71 1.39
C PRO A 50 -23.43 9.91 1.22
N GLY A 51 -22.55 10.13 2.20
CA GLY A 51 -21.59 11.23 2.17
C GLY A 51 -20.71 11.18 0.91
N ARG A 52 -20.56 12.34 0.24
CA ARG A 52 -19.73 12.52 -0.97
C ARG A 52 -18.23 12.50 -0.65
N GLY A 53 -17.71 11.33 -0.29
CA GLY A 53 -16.28 11.10 -0.10
C GLY A 53 -15.57 10.64 -1.38
N VAL A 54 -14.33 11.10 -1.60
CA VAL A 54 -13.48 10.57 -2.68
C VAL A 54 -12.93 9.22 -2.25
N ARG A 55 -13.08 8.22 -3.11
CA ARG A 55 -12.54 6.88 -2.90
C ARG A 55 -11.01 6.88 -3.06
N PRO A 56 -10.24 6.19 -2.19
CA PRO A 56 -8.79 6.15 -2.30
C PRO A 56 -8.32 5.53 -3.63
N GLU A 57 -9.11 4.65 -4.25
CA GLU A 57 -8.80 4.10 -5.57
C GLU A 57 -8.75 5.17 -6.67
N ILE A 58 -9.59 6.21 -6.56
CA ILE A 58 -9.62 7.32 -7.51
C ILE A 58 -8.38 8.19 -7.31
N LEU A 59 -8.00 8.45 -6.06
CA LEU A 59 -6.77 9.19 -5.73
C LEU A 59 -5.53 8.44 -6.24
N LEU A 60 -5.46 7.13 -6.02
CA LEU A 60 -4.38 6.29 -6.53
C LEU A 60 -4.31 6.33 -8.06
N ALA A 61 -5.45 6.20 -8.75
CA ALA A 61 -5.51 6.29 -10.21
C ALA A 61 -5.06 7.67 -10.72
N ALA A 62 -5.49 8.75 -10.05
CA ALA A 62 -5.08 10.11 -10.41
C ALA A 62 -3.57 10.32 -10.25
N VAL A 63 -2.99 9.93 -9.11
CA VAL A 63 -1.54 10.04 -8.88
C VAL A 63 -0.76 9.15 -9.85
N THR A 64 -1.26 7.96 -10.15
CA THR A 64 -0.67 7.07 -11.18
C THR A 64 -0.67 7.74 -12.56
N GLY A 65 -1.78 8.37 -12.94
CA GLY A 65 -1.87 9.13 -14.19
C GLY A 65 -0.85 10.29 -14.25
N LEU A 66 -0.68 11.01 -13.14
CA LEU A 66 0.33 12.07 -13.02
C LEU A 66 1.76 11.54 -13.13
N LEU A 67 2.06 10.37 -12.55
CA LEU A 67 3.35 9.71 -12.68
C LEU A 67 3.66 9.37 -14.15
N TYR A 68 2.73 8.75 -14.88
CA TYR A 68 2.94 8.45 -16.30
C TYR A 68 2.99 9.71 -17.17
N LEU A 69 2.20 10.73 -16.86
CA LEU A 69 2.33 12.03 -17.52
C LEU A 69 3.73 12.62 -17.32
N ASN A 70 4.28 12.55 -16.11
CA ASN A 70 5.65 12.95 -15.84
C ASN A 70 6.65 12.17 -16.69
N GLN A 71 6.48 10.84 -16.84
CA GLN A 71 7.36 10.03 -17.68
C GLN A 71 7.33 10.47 -19.15
N LEU A 72 6.14 10.71 -19.71
CA LEU A 72 6.01 11.22 -21.08
C LEU A 72 6.71 12.57 -21.27
N LEU A 73 6.55 13.49 -20.31
CA LEU A 73 7.20 14.80 -20.35
C LEU A 73 8.72 14.70 -20.15
N CYS A 74 9.19 13.80 -19.28
CA CYS A 74 10.61 13.51 -19.08
C CYS A 74 11.24 12.98 -20.37
N SER A 75 10.65 11.96 -20.98
CA SER A 75 11.02 11.42 -22.28
C SER A 75 11.12 12.51 -23.36
N ALA A 76 10.11 13.38 -23.46
CA ALA A 76 10.10 14.47 -24.43
C ALA A 76 11.20 15.53 -24.14
N TYR A 77 11.42 15.85 -22.87
CA TYR A 77 12.50 16.74 -22.43
C TYR A 77 13.89 16.18 -22.80
N LEU A 78 14.14 14.90 -22.56
CA LEU A 78 15.40 14.23 -22.92
C LEU A 78 15.66 14.33 -24.42
N VAL A 79 14.63 14.06 -25.25
CA VAL A 79 14.74 14.21 -26.71
C VAL A 79 15.09 15.64 -27.11
N ARG A 80 14.43 16.64 -26.52
CA ARG A 80 14.61 18.05 -26.93
C ARG A 80 15.87 18.72 -26.41
N VAL A 81 16.33 18.36 -25.22
CA VAL A 81 17.43 19.07 -24.54
C VAL A 81 18.73 18.26 -24.57
N HIS A 82 18.64 16.93 -24.55
CA HIS A 82 19.79 16.04 -24.46
C HIS A 82 19.90 15.09 -25.67
N GLY A 83 19.16 15.35 -26.75
CA GLY A 83 19.19 14.50 -27.96
C GLY A 83 18.70 13.06 -27.74
N GLY A 84 17.99 12.82 -26.63
CA GLY A 84 17.55 11.49 -26.20
C GLY A 84 18.58 10.73 -25.34
N ASP A 85 19.74 11.33 -25.06
CA ASP A 85 20.74 10.77 -24.14
C ASP A 85 20.37 11.07 -22.68
N ALA A 86 20.29 10.01 -21.87
CA ALA A 86 20.05 10.10 -20.43
C ALA A 86 21.33 10.01 -19.59
N GLY A 87 22.51 9.88 -20.21
CA GLY A 87 23.81 9.66 -19.56
C GLY A 87 24.15 10.68 -18.48
N TYR A 88 23.68 11.93 -18.62
CA TYR A 88 23.91 12.97 -17.64
C TYR A 88 23.20 12.72 -16.29
N VAL A 89 22.12 11.92 -16.28
CA VAL A 89 21.38 11.49 -15.08
C VAL A 89 21.82 10.10 -14.67
N THR A 90 21.86 9.15 -15.60
CA THR A 90 22.04 7.73 -15.28
C THR A 90 23.38 7.42 -14.62
N ARG A 91 24.41 8.25 -14.83
CA ARG A 91 25.71 8.14 -14.13
C ARG A 91 25.61 8.26 -12.61
N TYR A 92 24.52 8.81 -12.07
CA TYR A 92 24.26 8.93 -10.63
C TYR A 92 23.31 7.85 -10.10
N LEU A 93 22.75 7.00 -10.96
CA LEU A 93 21.70 6.05 -10.60
C LEU A 93 22.21 4.60 -10.67
N PRO A 94 21.61 3.67 -9.90
CA PRO A 94 21.89 2.25 -10.05
C PRO A 94 21.57 1.74 -11.46
N SER A 95 22.27 0.69 -11.88
CA SER A 95 21.98 -0.01 -13.13
C SER A 95 20.52 -0.46 -13.21
N GLY A 96 19.90 -0.35 -14.39
CA GLY A 96 18.52 -0.77 -14.62
C GLY A 96 17.47 0.31 -14.31
N TRP A 97 17.90 1.51 -13.97
CA TRP A 97 17.06 2.70 -13.89
C TRP A 97 17.14 3.48 -15.20
N PHE A 98 16.10 4.26 -15.50
CA PHE A 98 16.10 5.27 -16.54
C PHE A 98 16.14 4.72 -17.99
N ALA A 99 15.34 3.69 -18.27
CA ALA A 99 15.09 3.15 -19.61
C ALA A 99 13.92 3.87 -20.33
N GLU A 100 14.10 5.15 -20.68
CA GLU A 100 13.08 5.93 -21.37
C GLU A 100 12.98 5.62 -22.89
N PRO A 101 11.78 5.57 -23.47
CA PRO A 101 11.56 5.25 -24.88
C PRO A 101 11.77 6.46 -25.81
N THR A 102 12.92 7.15 -25.69
CA THR A 102 13.25 8.37 -26.46
C THR A 102 13.22 8.20 -27.99
N GLY A 103 13.33 6.96 -28.49
CA GLY A 103 13.20 6.63 -29.90
C GLY A 103 11.76 6.51 -30.42
N HIS A 104 10.76 6.40 -29.55
CA HIS A 104 9.39 6.05 -29.92
C HIS A 104 8.68 7.19 -30.70
N PRO A 105 7.95 6.89 -31.80
CA PRO A 105 7.34 7.92 -32.66
C PRO A 105 6.42 8.89 -31.90
N ALA A 106 5.59 8.38 -30.99
CA ALA A 106 4.69 9.22 -30.19
C ALA A 106 5.45 10.19 -29.26
N ILE A 107 6.59 9.76 -28.69
CA ILE A 107 7.43 10.62 -27.85
C ILE A 107 8.09 11.70 -28.69
N ARG A 108 8.61 11.35 -29.87
CA ARG A 108 9.18 12.32 -30.81
C ARG A 108 8.13 13.35 -31.27
N ALA A 109 6.90 12.90 -31.53
CA ALA A 109 5.79 13.78 -31.87
C ALA A 109 5.45 14.73 -30.71
N LEU A 110 5.33 14.23 -29.48
CA LEU A 110 5.12 15.07 -28.30
C LEU A 110 6.26 16.08 -28.11
N ALA A 111 7.51 15.63 -28.23
CA ALA A 111 8.70 16.45 -28.13
C ALA A 111 8.71 17.61 -29.15
N ALA A 112 8.27 17.36 -30.39
CA ALA A 112 8.19 18.39 -31.43
C ALA A 112 7.22 19.53 -31.09
N HIS A 113 6.18 19.25 -30.28
CA HIS A 113 5.16 20.22 -29.89
C HIS A 113 5.40 20.85 -28.52
N LEU A 114 6.51 20.52 -27.83
CA LEU A 114 6.79 21.00 -26.49
C LEU A 114 7.38 22.43 -26.52
N PRO A 115 6.62 23.48 -26.14
CA PRO A 115 7.16 24.83 -26.10
C PRO A 115 8.14 24.97 -24.93
N ALA A 116 9.23 25.69 -25.13
CA ALA A 116 10.24 25.98 -24.09
C ALA A 116 10.68 24.72 -23.29
N PRO A 117 11.30 23.70 -23.94
CA PRO A 117 11.55 22.39 -23.34
C PRO A 117 12.35 22.46 -22.03
N ARG A 118 13.20 23.48 -21.85
CA ARG A 118 13.98 23.68 -20.62
C ARG A 118 13.11 23.85 -19.36
N LEU A 119 11.87 24.33 -19.48
CA LEU A 119 10.94 24.44 -18.35
C LEU A 119 10.53 23.07 -17.77
N PHE A 120 10.67 22.00 -18.56
CA PHE A 120 10.35 20.64 -18.15
C PHE A 120 11.53 19.93 -17.49
N ALA A 121 12.66 20.60 -17.25
CA ALA A 121 13.76 20.00 -16.51
C ALA A 121 13.32 19.35 -15.18
N PRO A 122 12.39 19.92 -14.37
CA PRO A 122 11.91 19.31 -13.12
C PRO A 122 11.24 17.93 -13.27
N THR A 123 10.83 17.55 -14.49
CA THR A 123 10.24 16.22 -14.73
C THR A 123 11.24 15.09 -14.50
N VAL A 124 12.54 15.39 -14.55
CA VAL A 124 13.62 14.46 -14.22
C VAL A 124 13.81 14.45 -12.70
N LEU A 125 13.45 13.35 -12.05
CA LEU A 125 13.59 13.10 -10.60
C LEU A 125 12.70 13.98 -9.67
N ARG A 126 12.66 15.31 -9.86
CA ARG A 126 12.01 16.26 -8.92
C ARG A 126 10.50 16.08 -8.80
N VAL A 127 9.78 16.04 -9.92
CA VAL A 127 8.32 15.79 -9.90
C VAL A 127 8.01 14.42 -9.29
N GLN A 128 8.86 13.42 -9.53
CA GLN A 128 8.67 12.10 -8.94
C GLN A 128 8.93 12.09 -7.43
N ALA A 129 9.95 12.82 -6.96
CA ALA A 129 10.20 13.01 -5.53
C ALA A 129 8.98 13.62 -4.82
N PHE A 130 8.15 14.39 -5.53
CA PHE A 130 6.87 14.87 -5.04
C PHE A 130 5.78 13.78 -5.06
N LEU A 131 5.62 13.08 -6.18
CA LEU A 131 4.46 12.20 -6.41
C LEU A 131 4.57 10.80 -5.78
N GLU A 132 5.77 10.33 -5.43
CA GLU A 132 5.95 8.98 -4.92
C GLU A 132 5.30 8.78 -3.53
N LEU A 133 5.41 9.76 -2.62
CA LEU A 133 4.77 9.67 -1.30
C LEU A 133 3.24 9.54 -1.38
N PRO A 134 2.51 10.43 -2.10
CA PRO A 134 1.06 10.26 -2.26
C PRO A 134 0.72 8.97 -3.00
N PHE A 135 1.54 8.52 -3.96
CA PHE A 135 1.32 7.22 -4.62
C PHE A 135 1.33 6.06 -3.62
N VAL A 136 2.40 5.93 -2.82
CA VAL A 136 2.54 4.82 -1.87
C VAL A 136 1.45 4.87 -0.79
N LEU A 137 1.17 6.06 -0.23
CA LEU A 137 0.16 6.18 0.82
C LEU A 137 -1.28 5.99 0.30
N THR A 138 -1.60 6.40 -0.95
CA THR A 138 -2.90 6.12 -1.56
C THR A 138 -3.05 4.65 -1.97
N ALA A 139 -1.96 3.97 -2.34
CA ALA A 139 -1.95 2.52 -2.54
C ALA A 139 -2.25 1.79 -1.23
N TYR A 140 -1.60 2.18 -0.13
CA TYR A 140 -1.90 1.64 1.20
C TYR A 140 -3.34 1.93 1.63
N ALA A 141 -3.82 3.16 1.41
CA ALA A 141 -5.20 3.54 1.70
C ALA A 141 -6.22 2.70 0.91
N THR A 142 -5.88 2.36 -0.34
CA THR A 142 -6.69 1.48 -1.19
C THR A 142 -6.77 0.08 -0.59
N VAL A 143 -5.65 -0.52 -0.16
CA VAL A 143 -5.63 -1.83 0.52
C VAL A 143 -6.49 -1.80 1.78
N LEU A 144 -6.35 -0.77 2.63
CA LEU A 144 -7.14 -0.62 3.84
C LEU A 144 -8.64 -0.50 3.52
N HIS A 145 -9.02 0.33 2.55
CA HIS A 145 -10.41 0.51 2.13
C HIS A 145 -11.02 -0.76 1.50
N ARG A 146 -10.20 -1.56 0.81
CA ARG A 146 -10.58 -2.85 0.22
C ARG A 146 -10.87 -3.89 1.31
N LEU A 147 -10.10 -3.89 2.39
CA LEU A 147 -10.38 -4.72 3.56
C LEU A 147 -11.58 -4.21 4.37
N SER A 148 -11.58 -2.93 4.74
CA SER A 148 -12.59 -2.31 5.60
C SER A 148 -12.51 -0.76 5.51
N PRO A 149 -13.59 -0.09 5.08
CA PRO A 149 -13.66 1.37 5.14
C PRO A 149 -13.48 1.93 6.56
N ALA A 150 -13.94 1.22 7.60
CA ALA A 150 -13.73 1.62 8.99
C ALA A 150 -12.26 1.53 9.40
N LEU A 151 -11.53 0.52 8.91
CA LEU A 151 -10.09 0.40 9.15
C LEU A 151 -9.33 1.59 8.53
N LEU A 152 -9.67 1.99 7.30
CA LEU A 152 -9.10 3.19 6.68
C LEU A 152 -9.36 4.44 7.55
N ARG A 153 -10.61 4.63 8.01
CA ARG A 153 -10.98 5.74 8.90
C ARG A 153 -10.21 5.72 10.22
N ALA A 154 -10.05 4.54 10.83
CA ALA A 154 -9.33 4.39 12.09
C ALA A 154 -7.83 4.69 11.95
N THR A 155 -7.22 4.22 10.86
CA THR A 155 -5.77 4.32 10.64
C THR A 155 -5.37 5.66 10.03
N LEU A 156 -5.63 5.88 8.73
CA LEU A 156 -5.26 7.12 8.04
C LEU A 156 -6.19 8.29 8.36
N GLY A 157 -7.34 8.05 9.02
CA GLY A 157 -8.14 9.11 9.61
C GLY A 157 -7.63 9.60 10.99
N SER A 158 -6.64 8.91 11.56
CA SER A 158 -5.92 9.34 12.77
C SER A 158 -4.77 10.29 12.39
N PRO A 159 -4.77 11.54 12.88
CA PRO A 159 -3.70 12.50 12.57
C PRO A 159 -2.31 11.99 12.97
N ALA A 160 -2.21 11.33 14.12
CA ALA A 160 -0.94 10.84 14.65
C ALA A 160 -0.34 9.73 13.77
N LEU A 161 -1.15 8.77 13.32
CA LEU A 161 -0.66 7.70 12.43
C LEU A 161 -0.34 8.21 11.03
N ALA A 162 -1.20 9.07 10.47
CA ALA A 162 -0.95 9.66 9.16
C ALA A 162 0.34 10.49 9.14
N ALA A 163 0.55 11.34 10.15
CA ALA A 163 1.78 12.11 10.29
C ALA A 163 2.99 11.21 10.54
N ALA A 164 2.89 10.21 11.43
CA ALA A 164 4.00 9.29 11.68
C ALA A 164 4.42 8.52 10.42
N ALA A 165 3.46 8.04 9.62
CA ALA A 165 3.73 7.36 8.37
C ALA A 165 4.41 8.29 7.35
N ALA A 166 3.86 9.49 7.12
CA ALA A 166 4.44 10.46 6.19
C ALA A 166 5.85 10.89 6.60
N THR A 167 6.07 11.16 7.90
CA THR A 167 7.39 11.50 8.45
C THR A 167 8.37 10.34 8.29
N SER A 168 7.99 9.12 8.70
CA SER A 168 8.87 7.96 8.57
C SER A 168 9.27 7.71 7.12
N TYR A 169 8.34 7.87 6.18
CA TYR A 169 8.61 7.60 4.77
C TYR A 169 9.52 8.69 4.17
N THR A 170 9.30 9.94 4.58
CA THR A 170 10.13 11.09 4.19
C THR A 170 11.55 10.99 4.74
N LEU A 171 11.71 10.56 5.99
CA LEU A 171 13.03 10.35 6.61
C LEU A 171 13.82 9.26 5.89
N VAL A 172 13.19 8.11 5.61
CA VAL A 172 13.85 7.00 4.89
C VAL A 172 14.21 7.43 3.47
N PHE A 173 13.29 8.08 2.76
CA PHE A 173 13.57 8.65 1.44
C PHE A 173 14.79 9.58 1.51
N GLY A 174 14.79 10.55 2.43
CA GLY A 174 15.89 11.50 2.56
C GLY A 174 17.23 10.84 2.90
N ALA A 175 17.24 9.83 3.77
CA ALA A 175 18.45 9.09 4.10
C ALA A 175 19.03 8.33 2.89
N VAL A 176 18.16 7.70 2.10
CA VAL A 176 18.54 6.97 0.89
C VAL A 176 19.01 7.93 -0.20
N GLU A 177 18.28 9.02 -0.43
CA GLU A 177 18.61 10.07 -1.40
C GLU A 177 19.97 10.71 -1.08
N TRP A 178 20.29 10.88 0.20
CA TRP A 178 21.62 11.36 0.63
C TRP A 178 22.71 10.30 0.45
N GLY A 179 22.38 9.01 0.60
CA GLY A 179 23.29 7.90 0.33
C GLY A 179 23.58 7.70 -1.16
N LEU A 180 22.63 8.08 -2.02
CA LEU A 180 22.73 8.07 -3.48
C LEU A 180 22.86 9.51 -4.02
N HIS A 181 23.77 10.27 -3.41
CA HIS A 181 23.88 11.70 -3.64
C HIS A 181 24.06 12.04 -5.12
N ASN A 182 23.26 12.98 -5.59
CA ASN A 182 23.25 13.49 -6.95
C ASN A 182 23.04 15.02 -6.93
N PRO A 183 23.22 15.74 -8.04
CA PRO A 183 23.11 17.20 -8.08
C PRO A 183 21.75 17.77 -7.64
N TRP A 184 20.70 16.93 -7.58
CA TRP A 184 19.34 17.32 -7.23
C TRP A 184 18.90 16.89 -5.82
N THR A 185 19.73 16.12 -5.09
CA THR A 185 19.39 15.56 -3.77
C THR A 185 18.74 16.58 -2.81
N VAL A 186 19.31 17.79 -2.68
CA VAL A 186 18.75 18.81 -1.78
C VAL A 186 17.34 19.25 -2.23
N GLN A 187 17.12 19.38 -3.54
CA GLN A 187 15.83 19.73 -4.11
C GLN A 187 14.84 18.58 -3.89
N ASP A 188 15.23 17.34 -4.16
CA ASP A 188 14.37 16.15 -4.01
C ASP A 188 13.93 15.94 -2.56
N VAL A 189 14.84 16.12 -1.59
CA VAL A 189 14.52 16.08 -0.16
C VAL A 189 13.55 17.21 0.22
N THR A 190 13.80 18.43 -0.22
CA THR A 190 12.91 19.57 0.05
C THR A 190 11.52 19.34 -0.53
N ILE A 191 11.45 18.86 -1.78
CA ILE A 191 10.21 18.54 -2.47
C ILE A 191 9.47 17.40 -1.75
N ARG A 192 10.18 16.38 -1.25
CA ARG A 192 9.57 15.30 -0.47
C ARG A 192 8.95 15.83 0.83
N VAL A 193 9.62 16.75 1.52
CA VAL A 193 9.06 17.40 2.73
C VAL A 193 7.78 18.17 2.38
N LEU A 194 7.79 18.95 1.31
CA LEU A 194 6.59 19.65 0.82
C LEU A 194 5.47 18.66 0.46
N SER A 195 5.81 17.55 -0.21
CA SER A 195 4.87 16.47 -0.52
C SER A 195 4.26 15.87 0.75
N ALA A 196 5.04 15.65 1.81
CA ALA A 196 4.53 15.14 3.08
C ALA A 196 3.58 16.12 3.76
N LEU A 197 3.91 17.42 3.75
CA LEU A 197 3.09 18.48 4.32
C LEU A 197 1.74 18.62 3.59
N LEU A 198 1.70 18.37 2.28
CA LEU A 198 0.46 18.42 1.49
C LEU A 198 -0.32 17.10 1.53
N THR A 199 0.37 15.98 1.40
CA THR A 199 -0.24 14.64 1.31
C THR A 199 -0.94 14.27 2.63
N THR A 200 -0.34 14.60 3.77
CA THR A 200 -0.88 14.24 5.10
C THR A 200 -2.30 14.80 5.34
N PRO A 201 -2.55 16.12 5.24
CA PRO A 201 -3.90 16.67 5.45
C PRO A 201 -4.89 16.22 4.38
N LEU A 202 -4.46 16.06 3.12
CA LEU A 202 -5.31 15.56 2.03
C LEU A 202 -5.79 14.14 2.30
N LEU A 203 -4.87 13.23 2.66
CA LEU A 203 -5.19 11.85 2.99
C LEU A 203 -6.01 11.74 4.27
N LEU A 204 -5.70 12.53 5.30
CA LEU A 204 -6.47 12.57 6.53
C LEU A 204 -7.94 12.94 6.24
N ARG A 205 -8.16 13.97 5.43
CA ARG A 205 -9.50 14.41 5.02
C ARG A 205 -10.21 13.36 4.17
N ALA A 206 -9.51 12.75 3.21
CA ALA A 206 -10.07 11.70 2.36
C ALA A 206 -10.44 10.45 3.16
N ALA A 207 -9.54 9.98 4.04
CA ALA A 207 -9.74 8.81 4.89
C ALA A 207 -10.93 8.98 5.84
N ARG A 208 -11.04 10.13 6.52
CA ARG A 208 -12.18 10.43 7.41
C ARG A 208 -13.52 10.44 6.69
N ARG A 209 -13.53 10.82 5.41
CA ARG A 209 -14.73 10.87 4.56
C ARG A 209 -14.89 9.64 3.69
N ALA A 210 -14.08 8.60 3.88
CA ALA A 210 -14.09 7.43 3.02
C ALA A 210 -15.49 6.78 3.02
N PRO A 211 -16.10 6.61 1.82
CA PRO A 211 -17.45 6.12 1.72
C PRO A 211 -17.53 4.62 2.00
N GLY A 212 -18.72 4.15 2.37
CA GLY A 212 -19.05 2.73 2.45
C GLY A 212 -19.17 2.21 3.87
N PRO A 213 -20.13 1.29 4.10
CA PRO A 213 -20.33 0.67 5.40
C PRO A 213 -19.17 -0.27 5.73
N GLU A 214 -19.10 -0.62 7.01
CA GLU A 214 -18.15 -1.62 7.47
C GLU A 214 -18.39 -2.97 6.78
N ARG A 215 -17.32 -3.56 6.24
CA ARG A 215 -17.39 -4.85 5.55
C ARG A 215 -17.21 -5.97 6.57
N ARG A 216 -18.23 -6.82 6.72
CA ARG A 216 -18.08 -8.11 7.39
C ARG A 216 -17.25 -9.00 6.47
N THR A 217 -16.17 -9.56 7.00
CA THR A 217 -15.26 -10.39 6.23
C THR A 217 -15.55 -11.85 6.53
N ASP A 218 -16.26 -12.51 5.61
CA ASP A 218 -16.41 -13.96 5.60
C ASP A 218 -15.27 -14.64 4.83
N THR A 219 -15.30 -15.96 4.72
CA THR A 219 -14.29 -16.74 4.01
C THR A 219 -14.11 -16.25 2.57
N LEU A 220 -15.22 -16.08 1.84
CA LEU A 220 -15.19 -15.58 0.47
C LEU A 220 -14.65 -14.15 0.41
N GLY A 221 -15.06 -13.30 1.37
CA GLY A 221 -14.57 -11.94 1.52
C GLY A 221 -13.07 -11.87 1.78
N LEU A 222 -12.50 -12.81 2.55
CA LEU A 222 -11.06 -12.91 2.77
C LEU A 222 -10.31 -13.36 1.51
N LEU A 223 -10.80 -14.39 0.82
CA LEU A 223 -10.19 -14.84 -0.45
C LEU A 223 -10.23 -13.74 -1.51
N ARG A 224 -11.37 -13.05 -1.60
CA ARG A 224 -11.55 -11.90 -2.48
C ARG A 224 -10.60 -10.77 -2.10
N PHE A 225 -10.47 -10.45 -0.81
CA PHE A 225 -9.52 -9.44 -0.36
C PHE A 225 -8.08 -9.82 -0.74
N THR A 226 -7.71 -11.09 -0.61
CA THR A 226 -6.39 -11.57 -1.03
C THR A 226 -6.16 -11.40 -2.53
N ALA A 227 -7.15 -11.72 -3.37
CA ALA A 227 -7.08 -11.47 -4.81
C ALA A 227 -6.99 -9.97 -5.14
N GLU A 228 -7.75 -9.13 -4.43
CA GLU A 228 -7.69 -7.67 -4.56
C GLU A 228 -6.33 -7.11 -4.10
N LEU A 229 -5.75 -7.64 -3.02
CA LEU A 229 -4.42 -7.28 -2.51
C LEU A 229 -3.33 -7.63 -3.53
N TRP A 230 -3.36 -8.85 -4.07
CA TRP A 230 -2.46 -9.26 -5.13
C TRP A 230 -2.57 -8.33 -6.33
N ALA A 231 -3.80 -8.05 -6.81
CA ALA A 231 -3.99 -7.21 -7.98
C ALA A 231 -3.54 -5.76 -7.77
N VAL A 232 -3.84 -5.15 -6.61
CA VAL A 232 -3.34 -3.80 -6.28
C VAL A 232 -1.82 -3.81 -6.20
N GLY A 233 -1.22 -4.80 -5.54
CA GLY A 233 0.23 -4.94 -5.45
C GLY A 233 0.88 -5.09 -6.82
N THR A 234 0.31 -5.90 -7.71
CA THR A 234 0.81 -6.09 -9.07
C THR A 234 0.80 -4.78 -9.84
N LEU A 235 -0.29 -4.01 -9.78
CA LEU A 235 -0.34 -2.68 -10.41
C LEU A 235 0.69 -1.72 -9.82
N VAL A 236 0.90 -1.76 -8.50
CA VAL A 236 1.95 -0.96 -7.85
C VAL A 236 3.33 -1.37 -8.36
N MET A 237 3.60 -2.67 -8.55
CA MET A 237 4.86 -3.16 -9.09
C MET A 237 5.07 -2.77 -10.56
N VAL A 238 4.00 -2.78 -11.37
CA VAL A 238 4.06 -2.27 -12.75
C VAL A 238 4.41 -0.78 -12.77
N VAL A 239 3.75 0.03 -11.96
CA VAL A 239 4.06 1.47 -11.85
C VAL A 239 5.46 1.69 -11.28
N TYR A 240 5.89 0.85 -10.33
CA TYR A 240 7.23 0.90 -9.76
C TYR A 240 8.29 0.72 -10.84
N ASP A 241 8.24 -0.39 -11.58
CA ASP A 241 9.17 -0.70 -12.67
C ASP A 241 9.11 0.38 -13.77
N THR A 242 7.92 0.62 -14.31
CA THR A 242 7.79 1.41 -15.55
C THR A 242 7.79 2.92 -15.35
N ALA A 243 7.41 3.42 -14.18
CA ALA A 243 7.32 4.86 -13.91
C ALA A 243 8.25 5.29 -12.77
N LEU A 244 8.23 4.63 -11.61
CA LEU A 244 9.06 5.08 -10.49
C LEU A 244 10.56 4.81 -10.71
N LEU A 245 10.95 3.95 -11.64
CA LEU A 245 12.35 3.78 -12.02
C LEU A 245 12.70 4.51 -13.33
N TYR A 246 11.80 5.33 -13.89
CA TYR A 246 11.95 5.93 -15.23
C TYR A 246 12.21 4.88 -16.33
N ASN A 247 11.55 3.72 -16.27
CA ASN A 247 11.70 2.66 -17.28
C ASN A 247 10.45 2.54 -18.15
N LEU A 248 9.96 3.64 -18.72
CA LEU A 248 8.71 3.59 -19.50
C LEU A 248 8.80 2.61 -20.70
N ARG A 249 10.02 2.30 -21.19
CA ARG A 249 10.25 1.26 -22.21
C ARG A 249 9.80 -0.13 -21.78
N HIS A 250 9.74 -0.44 -20.48
CA HIS A 250 9.28 -1.74 -19.98
C HIS A 250 7.75 -1.91 -20.03
N LEU A 251 6.99 -0.81 -20.25
CA LEU A 251 5.53 -0.83 -20.18
C LEU A 251 4.89 -1.92 -21.07
N PRO A 252 5.26 -2.13 -22.34
CA PRO A 252 4.65 -3.16 -23.18
C PRO A 252 4.78 -4.57 -22.59
N ALA A 253 5.91 -4.89 -21.97
CA ALA A 253 6.14 -6.18 -21.33
C ALA A 253 5.28 -6.38 -20.06
N ARG A 254 4.89 -5.28 -19.41
CA ARG A 254 4.06 -5.28 -18.19
C ARG A 254 2.56 -5.15 -18.44
N LEU A 255 2.13 -4.84 -19.67
CA LEU A 255 0.71 -4.69 -20.01
C LEU A 255 -0.13 -5.95 -19.69
N PRO A 256 0.33 -7.19 -19.97
CA PRO A 256 -0.45 -8.39 -19.64
C PRO A 256 -0.72 -8.52 -18.13
N GLU A 257 0.30 -8.29 -17.31
CA GLU A 257 0.20 -8.32 -15.84
C GLU A 257 -0.75 -7.24 -15.33
N ALA A 258 -0.64 -6.00 -15.87
CA ALA A 258 -1.52 -4.90 -15.53
C ALA A 258 -2.98 -5.18 -15.92
N ALA A 259 -3.20 -5.71 -17.13
CA ALA A 259 -4.53 -6.06 -17.62
C ALA A 259 -5.18 -7.16 -16.76
N LEU A 260 -4.42 -8.19 -16.39
CA LEU A 260 -4.90 -9.25 -15.50
C LEU A 260 -5.28 -8.70 -14.12
N ALA A 261 -4.44 -7.85 -13.54
CA ALA A 261 -4.74 -7.22 -12.25
C ALA A 261 -6.00 -6.33 -12.32
N LEU A 262 -6.16 -5.52 -13.37
CA LEU A 262 -7.37 -4.73 -13.60
C LEU A 262 -8.62 -5.62 -13.80
N ALA A 263 -8.49 -6.74 -14.52
CA ALA A 263 -9.56 -7.72 -14.69
C ALA A 263 -10.00 -8.33 -13.34
N VAL A 264 -9.05 -8.68 -12.47
CA VAL A 264 -9.34 -9.17 -11.11
C VAL A 264 -10.05 -8.09 -10.27
N LEU A 265 -9.59 -6.83 -10.32
CA LEU A 265 -10.23 -5.74 -9.57
C LEU A 265 -11.65 -5.42 -10.09
N THR A 266 -11.87 -5.49 -11.40
CA THR A 266 -13.19 -5.26 -11.99
C THR A 266 -14.14 -6.42 -11.71
N ALA A 267 -13.68 -7.67 -11.82
CA ALA A 267 -14.47 -8.85 -11.48
C ALA A 267 -14.90 -8.85 -10.01
N THR A 268 -13.95 -8.63 -9.10
CA THR A 268 -14.25 -8.59 -7.67
C THR A 268 -15.20 -7.45 -7.34
N THR A 269 -15.00 -6.22 -7.86
CA THR A 269 -15.92 -5.09 -7.57
C THR A 269 -17.38 -5.33 -7.93
N ARG A 270 -17.66 -6.10 -9.00
CA ARG A 270 -19.02 -6.45 -9.43
C ARG A 270 -19.70 -7.46 -8.49
N ASP A 271 -18.95 -8.40 -7.93
CA ASP A 271 -19.51 -9.48 -7.11
C ASP A 271 -19.59 -9.13 -5.61
N ARG A 272 -20.36 -8.09 -5.26
CA ARG A 272 -20.58 -7.66 -3.85
C ARG A 272 -21.85 -8.24 -3.26
N ARG A 273 -21.97 -9.56 -3.27
CA ARG A 273 -23.07 -10.25 -2.56
C ARG A 273 -22.94 -10.01 -1.05
N PRO A 274 -24.07 -9.84 -0.33
CA PRO A 274 -24.03 -9.77 1.12
C PRO A 274 -23.49 -11.09 1.70
N PRO A 275 -22.75 -11.03 2.82
CA PRO A 275 -22.20 -12.23 3.45
C PRO A 275 -23.32 -13.18 3.85
N ALA A 276 -23.30 -14.39 3.30
CA ALA A 276 -24.40 -15.35 3.42
C ALA A 276 -24.29 -16.23 4.67
N THR A 277 -23.10 -16.37 5.28
CA THR A 277 -22.84 -17.38 6.30
C THR A 277 -22.21 -16.79 7.58
N ARG A 278 -22.52 -17.43 8.71
CA ARG A 278 -21.82 -17.19 9.98
C ARG A 278 -20.37 -17.65 9.82
N THR A 279 -19.43 -16.75 10.06
CA THR A 279 -18.00 -17.05 10.08
C THR A 279 -17.62 -17.85 11.33
N GLY A 280 -16.71 -18.80 11.17
CA GLY A 280 -16.10 -19.47 12.30
C GLY A 280 -15.09 -18.60 13.07
N PRO A 281 -14.64 -19.07 14.24
CA PRO A 281 -13.73 -18.34 15.11
C PRO A 281 -12.35 -18.11 14.48
N GLY A 282 -11.82 -19.07 13.72
CA GLY A 282 -10.54 -18.96 13.03
C GLY A 282 -10.54 -17.90 11.94
N THR A 283 -11.56 -17.91 11.07
CA THR A 283 -11.78 -16.93 10.01
C THR A 283 -11.89 -15.51 10.57
N THR A 284 -12.65 -15.35 11.66
CA THR A 284 -12.80 -14.07 12.37
C THR A 284 -11.48 -13.61 12.97
N ALA A 285 -10.69 -14.53 13.52
CA ALA A 285 -9.38 -14.23 14.06
C ALA A 285 -8.39 -13.82 12.95
N LEU A 286 -8.38 -14.50 11.81
CA LEU A 286 -7.55 -14.14 10.65
C LEU A 286 -7.89 -12.75 10.12
N ALA A 287 -9.18 -12.43 9.95
CA ALA A 287 -9.61 -11.09 9.57
C ALA A 287 -9.13 -10.03 10.57
N THR A 288 -9.19 -10.33 11.88
CA THR A 288 -8.67 -9.44 12.93
C THR A 288 -7.16 -9.27 12.84
N LEU A 289 -6.42 -10.35 12.58
CA LEU A 289 -4.96 -10.32 12.41
C LEU A 289 -4.57 -9.46 11.22
N LEU A 290 -5.19 -9.66 10.05
CA LEU A 290 -4.91 -8.86 8.86
C LEU A 290 -5.13 -7.36 9.11
N ARG A 291 -6.25 -6.99 9.73
CA ARG A 291 -6.56 -5.59 10.08
C ARG A 291 -5.51 -4.99 11.00
N ARG A 292 -5.09 -5.72 12.03
CA ARG A 292 -4.09 -5.27 13.01
C ARG A 292 -2.69 -5.18 12.38
N THR A 293 -2.29 -6.18 11.61
CA THR A 293 -1.00 -6.20 10.91
C THR A 293 -0.89 -5.02 9.96
N LEU A 294 -1.91 -4.73 9.15
CA LEU A 294 -1.90 -3.56 8.26
C LEU A 294 -1.83 -2.24 9.05
N ALA A 295 -2.57 -2.10 10.14
CA ALA A 295 -2.49 -0.89 10.97
C ALA A 295 -1.10 -0.71 11.62
N LEU A 296 -0.50 -1.80 12.12
CA LEU A 296 0.81 -1.79 12.77
C LEU A 296 1.95 -1.62 11.77
N PHE A 297 1.83 -2.18 10.57
CA PHE A 297 2.90 -2.15 9.58
C PHE A 297 2.92 -0.85 8.75
N LEU A 298 1.83 -0.07 8.75
CA LEU A 298 1.73 1.20 8.01
C LEU A 298 2.94 2.12 8.20
N VAL A 299 3.32 2.41 9.45
CA VAL A 299 4.41 3.36 9.76
C VAL A 299 5.79 2.78 9.44
N PRO A 300 6.14 1.54 9.86
CA PRO A 300 7.47 0.99 9.60
C PRO A 300 7.68 0.40 8.20
N ALA A 301 6.66 0.22 7.37
CA ALA A 301 6.78 -0.54 6.12
C ALA A 301 7.95 -0.10 5.22
N LEU A 302 8.09 1.21 4.98
CA LEU A 302 9.17 1.71 4.13
C LEU A 302 10.54 1.56 4.81
N ALA A 303 10.63 1.89 6.10
CA ALA A 303 11.87 1.75 6.87
C ALA A 303 12.36 0.30 6.90
N VAL A 304 11.45 -0.65 7.14
CA VAL A 304 11.76 -2.08 7.12
C VAL A 304 12.24 -2.52 5.74
N ARG A 305 11.55 -2.12 4.67
CA ARG A 305 11.99 -2.45 3.29
C ARG A 305 13.42 -1.98 3.03
N TYR A 306 13.72 -0.71 3.32
CA TYR A 306 15.05 -0.17 3.09
C TYR A 306 16.09 -0.70 4.08
N GLY A 307 15.70 -1.06 5.30
CA GLY A 307 16.59 -1.68 6.28
C GLY A 307 17.10 -3.06 5.85
N LEU A 308 16.36 -3.78 5.00
CA LEU A 308 16.81 -5.06 4.41
C LEU A 308 17.92 -4.88 3.36
N GLY A 309 17.99 -3.73 2.68
CA GLY A 309 18.93 -3.50 1.57
C GLY A 309 20.03 -2.48 1.84
N PHE A 310 19.78 -1.46 2.67
CA PHE A 310 20.67 -0.32 2.90
C PHE A 310 21.26 -0.26 4.31
N ALA A 311 20.77 -1.07 5.25
CA ALA A 311 21.18 -1.03 6.66
C ALA A 311 21.34 -2.44 7.24
N HIS A 312 20.91 -2.70 8.50
CA HIS A 312 21.06 -4.00 9.14
C HIS A 312 19.83 -4.89 8.91
N PRO A 313 19.91 -5.94 8.04
CA PRO A 313 18.73 -6.73 7.69
C PRO A 313 18.13 -7.46 8.88
N ARG A 314 18.97 -7.87 9.85
CA ARG A 314 18.53 -8.51 11.10
C ARG A 314 17.67 -7.59 11.95
N LEU A 315 17.98 -6.29 11.98
CA LEU A 315 17.19 -5.30 12.71
C LEU A 315 15.84 -5.07 12.05
N ALA A 316 15.82 -4.90 10.72
CA ALA A 316 14.58 -4.77 9.95
C ALA A 316 13.68 -6.02 10.09
N ALA A 317 14.27 -7.21 10.04
CA ALA A 317 13.56 -8.48 10.27
C ALA A 317 13.00 -8.58 11.70
N ALA A 318 13.78 -8.21 12.71
CA ALA A 318 13.33 -8.18 14.10
C ALA A 318 12.17 -7.18 14.32
N ALA A 319 12.25 -6.01 13.71
CA ALA A 319 11.18 -5.01 13.74
C ALA A 319 9.90 -5.51 13.06
N ALA A 320 10.02 -6.11 11.88
CA ALA A 320 8.88 -6.73 11.18
C ALA A 320 8.25 -7.84 12.04
N LEU A 321 9.05 -8.72 12.62
CA LEU A 321 8.60 -9.77 13.52
C LEU A 321 7.88 -9.20 14.75
N LEU A 322 8.43 -8.15 15.36
CA LEU A 322 7.81 -7.49 16.51
C LEU A 322 6.43 -6.93 16.17
N THR A 323 6.25 -6.31 15.00
CA THR A 323 4.92 -5.84 14.55
C THR A 323 3.93 -6.99 14.35
N ALA A 324 4.39 -8.13 13.82
CA ALA A 324 3.56 -9.32 13.65
C ALA A 324 3.16 -9.94 15.01
N LEU A 325 4.09 -10.05 15.96
CA LEU A 325 3.83 -10.54 17.31
C LEU A 325 2.85 -9.61 18.07
N ALA A 326 2.96 -8.30 17.89
CA ALA A 326 2.03 -7.33 18.47
C ALA A 326 0.61 -7.45 17.88
N ALA A 327 0.47 -7.85 16.62
CA ALA A 327 -0.83 -8.16 16.03
C ALA A 327 -1.48 -9.38 16.70
N LEU A 328 -0.69 -10.42 17.02
CA LEU A 328 -1.11 -11.66 17.68
C LEU A 328 -1.53 -11.49 19.14
N HIS A 329 -1.08 -10.42 19.83
CA HIS A 329 -1.40 -10.20 21.26
C HIS A 329 -2.89 -9.92 21.56
N HIS A 330 -3.76 -9.88 20.54
CA HIS A 330 -5.19 -9.61 20.72
C HIS A 330 -5.98 -10.81 21.29
N PRO A 331 -7.06 -10.60 22.08
CA PRO A 331 -7.83 -11.69 22.68
C PRO A 331 -8.50 -12.64 21.67
N HIS A 332 -8.93 -12.15 20.50
CA HIS A 332 -9.60 -12.98 19.48
C HIS A 332 -8.71 -14.08 18.90
N PRO A 333 -7.49 -13.78 18.38
CA PRO A 333 -6.51 -14.80 17.99
C PRO A 333 -6.23 -15.85 19.06
N ARG A 334 -6.12 -15.45 20.33
CA ARG A 334 -5.87 -16.39 21.44
C ARG A 334 -7.00 -17.41 21.61
N ARG A 335 -8.25 -16.97 21.46
CA ARG A 335 -9.43 -17.86 21.53
C ARG A 335 -9.55 -18.80 20.32
N ALA A 336 -8.92 -18.44 19.21
CA ALA A 336 -8.85 -19.24 17.98
C ALA A 336 -7.46 -19.87 17.77
N ALA A 337 -6.67 -20.04 18.84
CA ALA A 337 -5.28 -20.51 18.72
C ALA A 337 -5.19 -21.87 18.01
N ARG A 338 -6.07 -22.82 18.33
CA ARG A 338 -6.05 -24.17 17.73
C ARG A 338 -6.22 -24.16 16.20
N PRO A 339 -7.30 -23.58 15.61
CA PRO A 339 -7.43 -23.56 14.15
C PRO A 339 -6.33 -22.73 13.48
N LEU A 340 -5.86 -21.65 14.10
CA LEU A 340 -4.73 -20.87 13.58
C LEU A 340 -3.42 -21.65 13.57
N LEU A 341 -3.14 -22.43 14.62
CA LEU A 341 -1.95 -23.28 14.73
C LEU A 341 -1.93 -24.39 13.67
N LEU A 342 -3.10 -24.88 13.24
CA LEU A 342 -3.20 -25.86 12.16
C LEU A 342 -2.99 -25.20 10.78
N ALA A 343 -3.52 -24.00 10.58
CA ALA A 343 -3.42 -23.29 9.30
C ALA A 343 -2.06 -22.62 9.08
N ALA A 344 -1.40 -22.17 10.14
CA ALA A 344 -0.18 -21.37 10.06
C ALA A 344 1.01 -22.08 9.39
N PRO A 345 1.35 -23.35 9.71
CA PRO A 345 2.47 -24.04 9.07
C PRO A 345 2.30 -24.12 7.56
N ALA A 346 1.13 -24.58 7.09
CA ALA A 346 0.85 -24.69 5.66
C ALA A 346 0.84 -23.33 4.96
N ALA A 347 0.28 -22.29 5.60
CA ALA A 347 0.31 -20.93 5.06
C ALA A 347 1.73 -20.37 4.95
N LEU A 348 2.58 -20.58 5.97
CA LEU A 348 3.98 -20.18 5.97
C LEU A 348 4.81 -20.96 4.94
N THR A 349 4.60 -22.28 4.82
CA THR A 349 5.24 -23.10 3.79
C THR A 349 4.85 -22.62 2.40
N THR A 350 3.56 -22.35 2.15
CA THR A 350 3.12 -21.85 0.84
C THR A 350 3.73 -20.48 0.54
N ALA A 351 3.81 -19.58 1.53
CA ALA A 351 4.43 -18.28 1.38
C ALA A 351 5.94 -18.40 1.09
N TYR A 352 6.64 -19.29 1.80
CA TYR A 352 8.06 -19.57 1.58
C TYR A 352 8.31 -20.12 0.17
N LEU A 353 7.47 -21.04 -0.30
CA LEU A 353 7.54 -21.55 -1.67
C LEU A 353 7.27 -20.42 -2.68
N ALA A 354 6.21 -19.63 -2.49
CA ALA A 354 5.89 -18.50 -3.38
C ALA A 354 7.03 -17.46 -3.48
N LEU A 355 7.82 -17.32 -2.41
CA LEU A 355 8.99 -16.45 -2.33
C LEU A 355 10.19 -17.00 -3.13
N HIS A 356 10.38 -18.33 -3.19
CA HIS A 356 11.61 -18.94 -3.75
C HIS A 356 11.42 -19.68 -5.07
N LEU A 357 10.19 -19.98 -5.49
CA LEU A 357 9.92 -20.77 -6.70
C LEU A 357 10.22 -20.04 -8.01
N HIS A 358 10.26 -18.71 -8.00
CA HIS A 358 10.51 -17.91 -9.19
C HIS A 358 11.61 -16.89 -8.93
N HIS A 359 12.55 -16.80 -9.86
CA HIS A 359 13.56 -15.75 -9.87
C HIS A 359 12.93 -14.50 -10.50
N ASP A 360 12.62 -13.52 -9.66
CA ASP A 360 12.13 -12.23 -10.13
C ASP A 360 13.27 -11.23 -10.28
N THR A 361 13.08 -10.28 -11.21
CA THR A 361 13.93 -9.09 -11.31
C THR A 361 13.89 -8.24 -10.03
N TYR A 362 12.74 -8.22 -9.33
CA TYR A 362 12.54 -7.44 -8.12
C TYR A 362 12.12 -8.35 -6.96
N PRO A 363 12.84 -8.36 -5.82
CA PRO A 363 12.49 -9.18 -4.65
C PRO A 363 11.10 -8.86 -4.09
N GLU A 364 10.60 -7.64 -4.31
CA GLU A 364 9.26 -7.22 -3.91
C GLU A 364 8.15 -7.99 -4.64
N THR A 365 8.41 -8.48 -5.85
CA THR A 365 7.44 -9.31 -6.59
C THR A 365 7.25 -10.66 -5.89
N ALA A 366 8.34 -11.26 -5.43
CA ALA A 366 8.30 -12.50 -4.68
C ALA A 366 7.62 -12.32 -3.31
N LEU A 367 7.90 -11.20 -2.63
CA LEU A 367 7.21 -10.83 -1.39
C LEU A 367 5.71 -10.62 -1.61
N LEU A 368 5.30 -9.98 -2.71
CA LEU A 368 3.87 -9.81 -3.05
C LEU A 368 3.17 -11.15 -3.24
N ARG A 369 3.80 -12.10 -3.95
CA ARG A 369 3.25 -13.46 -4.10
C ARG A 369 3.13 -14.16 -2.75
N ALA A 370 4.16 -14.07 -1.90
CA ALA A 370 4.12 -14.63 -0.55
C ALA A 370 3.01 -13.99 0.32
N MET A 371 2.85 -12.66 0.24
CA MET A 371 1.81 -11.89 0.93
C MET A 371 0.40 -12.24 0.46
N ALA A 372 0.22 -12.71 -0.78
CA ALA A 372 -1.06 -13.21 -1.28
C ALA A 372 -1.28 -14.69 -0.90
N ALA A 373 -0.26 -15.54 -1.09
CA ALA A 373 -0.34 -16.97 -0.82
C ALA A 373 -0.65 -17.27 0.66
N LEU A 374 0.00 -16.57 1.59
CA LEU A 374 -0.18 -16.77 3.03
C LEU A 374 -1.65 -16.63 3.47
N PRO A 375 -2.33 -15.48 3.28
CA PRO A 375 -3.72 -15.34 3.68
C PRO A 375 -4.68 -16.19 2.84
N ALA A 376 -4.39 -16.49 1.57
CA ALA A 376 -5.22 -17.41 0.77
C ALA A 376 -5.23 -18.82 1.39
N THR A 377 -4.06 -19.42 1.61
CA THR A 377 -3.94 -20.76 2.19
C THR A 377 -4.52 -20.80 3.60
N ALA A 378 -4.22 -19.79 4.43
CA ALA A 378 -4.79 -19.72 5.77
C ALA A 378 -6.32 -19.66 5.72
N THR A 379 -6.90 -18.85 4.83
CA THR A 379 -8.36 -18.72 4.67
C THR A 379 -9.00 -20.04 4.24
N LEU A 380 -8.42 -20.76 3.27
CA LEU A 380 -8.93 -22.04 2.80
C LEU A 380 -8.91 -23.11 3.89
N LEU A 381 -7.80 -23.23 4.62
CA LEU A 381 -7.68 -24.21 5.71
C LEU A 381 -8.60 -23.89 6.87
N LEU A 382 -8.76 -22.61 7.21
CA LEU A 382 -9.72 -22.19 8.22
C LEU A 382 -11.16 -22.46 7.77
N ALA A 383 -11.50 -22.29 6.49
CA ALA A 383 -12.82 -22.65 5.97
C ALA A 383 -13.16 -24.13 6.16
N LEU A 384 -12.16 -25.01 6.04
CA LEU A 384 -12.32 -26.46 6.22
C LEU A 384 -12.37 -26.88 7.70
N THR A 385 -11.69 -26.14 8.57
CA THR A 385 -11.50 -26.52 9.99
C THR A 385 -12.41 -25.76 10.95
N ASP A 386 -12.91 -24.58 10.56
CA ASP A 386 -13.87 -23.82 11.34
C ASP A 386 -15.24 -24.49 11.31
N ARG A 387 -15.61 -25.13 12.42
CA ARG A 387 -17.01 -25.49 12.63
C ARG A 387 -17.81 -24.20 12.88
N PRO A 388 -18.94 -23.97 12.17
CA PRO A 388 -19.78 -22.82 12.43
C PRO A 388 -20.27 -22.85 13.87
N ALA A 389 -20.20 -21.72 14.57
CA ALA A 389 -20.69 -21.64 15.94
C ALA A 389 -22.17 -22.05 15.97
N PRO A 390 -22.59 -22.96 16.86
CA PRO A 390 -23.98 -23.41 16.93
C PRO A 390 -24.88 -22.18 17.08
N ALA A 391 -25.96 -22.14 16.31
CA ALA A 391 -26.90 -21.04 16.42
C ALA A 391 -27.39 -21.00 17.86
N ARG A 392 -27.15 -19.88 18.57
CA ARG A 392 -27.82 -19.60 19.85
C ARG A 392 -29.31 -19.80 19.60
N ARG A 393 -29.86 -20.92 20.07
CA ARG A 393 -31.31 -21.16 20.06
C ARG A 393 -31.90 -19.97 20.80
N LYS A 394 -32.81 -19.24 20.14
CA LYS A 394 -33.63 -18.26 20.87
C LYS A 394 -34.30 -19.05 22.01
N PRO A 395 -34.23 -18.58 23.26
CA PRO A 395 -35.07 -19.16 24.30
C PRO A 395 -36.52 -19.07 23.80
N LEU A 396 -37.19 -20.22 23.70
CA LEU A 396 -38.63 -20.27 23.53
C LEU A 396 -39.19 -19.66 24.81
N GLY A 397 -39.74 -18.45 24.70
CA GLY A 397 -40.49 -17.79 25.75
C GLY A 397 -41.92 -18.29 25.75
#